data_AF-A0A6B0RRG2-F1
#
_entry.id   AF-A0A6B0RRG2-F1
#
_cell.length_a   1.000
_cell.length_b   1.000
_cell.length_c   1.000
_cell.angle_alpha   90.00
_cell.angle_beta   90.00
_cell.angle_gamma   90.00
#
_symmetry.space_group_name_H-M   'P 1'
#
loop_
_entity.id
_entity.type
_entity.pdbx_description
1 polymer ?
#
loop_
_entity_poly.entity_id
_entity_poly.type
_entity_poly.pdbx_seq_one_letter_code
_entity_poly.pdbx_strand_id
1 'polypeptide(L)'
;MKEVVQQFIGVLSIAVKRRVLCLPRDENLTPSEVLKTSNRKANVAILFSGRIDSMVITALADHHIPLDEPIDLLNVAFMTKEMTIPVNFNKKERKQKNHCEIPSEEFSKSIAAAASPGEQFNVPDRVTGRVGLKELQAANP
;
A
#
# COMPACT_ATOMS: atom_id res chain seq x y z
N MET A 1 29.73 -12.66 -11.35
CA MET A 1 28.30 -12.51 -10.95
C MET A 1 28.14 -11.60 -9.74
N LYS A 2 28.85 -11.81 -8.61
CA LYS A 2 28.78 -10.93 -7.43
C LYS A 2 29.12 -9.46 -7.73
N GLU A 3 30.14 -9.22 -8.55
CA GLU A 3 30.53 -7.86 -8.97
C GLU A 3 29.42 -7.12 -9.72
N VAL A 4 28.74 -7.81 -10.66
CA VAL A 4 27.63 -7.22 -11.42
C VAL A 4 26.46 -6.87 -10.50
N VAL A 5 26.15 -7.73 -9.50
CA VAL A 5 25.11 -7.46 -8.51
C VAL A 5 25.47 -6.24 -7.66
N GLN A 6 26.71 -6.15 -7.18
CA GLN A 6 27.19 -5.00 -6.41
C GLN A 6 27.18 -3.71 -7.23
N GLN A 7 27.59 -3.77 -8.50
CA GLN A 7 27.51 -2.63 -9.42
C GLN A 7 26.06 -2.18 -9.62
N PHE A 8 25.14 -3.11 -9.83
CA PHE A 8 23.71 -2.82 -9.97
C PHE A 8 23.15 -2.14 -8.71
N ILE A 9 23.41 -2.70 -7.52
CA ILE A 9 23.01 -2.12 -6.24
C ILE A 9 23.61 -0.72 -6.07
N GLY A 10 24.89 -0.53 -6.40
CA GLY A 10 25.57 0.75 -6.30
C GLY A 10 24.92 1.82 -7.18
N VAL A 11 24.66 1.51 -8.46
CA VAL A 11 24.00 2.42 -9.40
C VAL A 11 22.57 2.74 -8.93
N LEU A 12 21.80 1.74 -8.52
CA LEU A 12 20.43 1.94 -8.05
C LEU A 12 20.40 2.77 -6.75
N SER A 13 21.32 2.49 -5.83
CA SER A 13 21.48 3.23 -4.56
C SER A 13 21.77 4.71 -4.82
N ILE A 14 22.70 5.03 -5.73
CA ILE A 14 22.98 6.42 -6.12
C ILE A 14 21.76 7.08 -6.77
N ALA A 15 21.03 6.35 -7.62
CA ALA A 15 19.83 6.85 -8.28
C ALA A 15 18.70 7.17 -7.29
N VAL A 16 18.52 6.33 -6.26
CA VAL A 16 17.56 6.55 -5.18
C VAL A 16 18.02 7.72 -4.30
N LYS A 17 19.28 7.74 -3.87
CA LYS A 17 19.88 8.82 -3.07
C LYS A 17 19.59 10.21 -3.65
N ARG A 18 19.83 10.39 -4.94
CA ARG A 18 19.60 11.66 -5.64
C ARG A 18 18.13 12.10 -5.60
N ARG A 19 17.18 11.16 -5.61
CA ARG A 19 15.74 11.47 -5.61
C ARG A 19 15.22 11.80 -4.22
N VAL A 20 15.73 11.15 -3.18
CA VAL A 20 15.25 11.35 -1.80
C VAL A 20 15.97 12.49 -1.08
N LEU A 21 17.20 12.84 -1.46
CA LEU A 21 17.92 13.95 -0.82
C LEU A 21 17.58 15.32 -1.40
N CYS A 22 17.29 15.42 -2.70
CA CYS A 22 16.99 16.69 -3.37
C CYS A 22 15.55 17.19 -3.14
N LEU A 23 15.00 16.94 -1.95
CA LEU A 23 13.67 17.36 -1.54
C LEU A 23 13.77 18.56 -0.58
N PRO A 24 12.88 19.56 -0.69
CA PRO A 24 12.82 20.64 0.28
C PRO A 24 12.42 20.07 1.65
N ARG A 25 13.27 20.30 2.66
CA ARG A 25 12.98 19.97 4.05
C ARG A 25 12.75 21.26 4.81
N ASP A 26 11.73 21.28 5.67
CA ASP A 26 11.48 22.43 6.53
C ASP A 26 12.48 22.41 7.69
N GLU A 27 13.57 23.17 7.54
CA GLU A 27 14.63 23.25 8.55
C GLU A 27 14.25 24.12 9.77
N ASN A 28 13.05 24.70 9.80
CA ASN A 28 12.66 25.69 10.81
C ASN A 28 12.04 25.09 12.09
N LEU A 29 12.06 23.77 12.27
CA LEU A 29 11.61 23.16 13.52
C LEU A 29 12.66 23.40 14.61
N THR A 30 12.33 24.29 15.54
CA THR A 30 13.21 24.63 16.66
C THR A 30 13.54 23.39 17.51
N PRO A 31 14.74 23.33 18.15
CA PRO A 31 15.15 22.19 18.99
C PRO A 31 14.17 21.81 20.11
N SER A 32 13.29 22.74 20.51
CA SER A 32 12.27 22.55 21.55
C SER A 32 11.14 21.60 21.13
N GLU A 33 10.85 21.48 19.82
CA GLU A 33 9.81 20.57 19.30
C GLU A 33 10.32 19.15 19.03
N VAL A 34 11.65 18.94 19.07
CA VAL A 34 12.31 17.65 18.84
C VAL A 34 11.93 16.60 19.90
N LEU A 35 11.47 17.03 21.07
CA LEU A 35 11.02 16.14 22.16
C LEU A 35 9.61 15.55 21.91
N LYS A 36 8.88 15.98 20.88
CA LYS A 36 7.66 15.31 20.41
C LYS A 36 8.01 14.39 19.26
N THR A 37 8.61 13.25 19.59
CA THR A 37 9.08 12.19 18.67
C THR A 37 8.01 11.63 17.72
N SER A 38 6.74 12.05 17.83
CA SER A 38 5.61 11.54 17.05
C SER A 38 5.15 12.40 15.87
N ASN A 39 5.77 13.56 15.62
CA ASN A 39 5.24 14.55 14.67
C ASN A 39 6.17 14.90 13.49
N ARG A 40 7.24 14.12 13.25
CA ARG A 40 8.07 14.37 12.06
C ARG A 40 7.33 13.93 10.80
N LYS A 41 7.19 14.87 9.87
CA LYS A 41 6.51 14.69 8.59
C LYS A 41 7.41 13.91 7.63
N ALA A 42 6.86 12.90 6.96
CA ALA A 42 7.52 12.25 5.83
C ALA A 42 7.59 13.23 4.65
N ASN A 43 8.78 13.42 4.05
CA ASN A 43 8.90 14.14 2.78
C ASN A 43 9.01 13.18 1.59
N VAL A 44 9.18 11.88 1.85
CA VAL A 44 9.23 10.83 0.85
C VAL A 44 8.03 9.91 1.01
N ALA A 45 7.34 9.66 -0.10
CA ALA A 45 6.34 8.61 -0.20
C ALA A 45 6.69 7.64 -1.34
N ILE A 46 6.45 6.35 -1.13
CA ILE A 46 6.74 5.28 -2.10
C ILE A 46 5.46 4.49 -2.36
N LEU A 47 5.13 4.30 -3.65
CA LEU A 47 4.10 3.35 -4.04
C LEU A 47 4.58 1.93 -3.73
N PHE A 48 3.92 1.29 -2.78
CA PHE A 48 4.42 0.11 -2.12
C PHE A 48 3.47 -1.07 -2.33
N SER A 49 3.84 -1.97 -3.24
CA SER A 49 3.09 -3.20 -3.53
C SER A 49 3.48 -4.38 -2.64
N GLY A 50 4.59 -4.26 -1.89
CA GLY A 50 5.21 -5.38 -1.17
C GLY A 50 5.92 -6.39 -2.07
N ARG A 51 6.10 -6.09 -3.37
CA ARG A 51 6.95 -6.88 -4.27
C ARG A 51 8.38 -6.33 -4.27
N ILE A 52 9.29 -7.14 -4.78
CA ILE A 52 10.75 -6.91 -4.74
C ILE A 52 11.16 -5.51 -5.21
N ASP A 53 10.62 -5.00 -6.31
CA ASP A 53 11.04 -3.71 -6.86
C ASP A 53 10.76 -2.57 -5.88
N SER A 54 9.52 -2.50 -5.37
CA SER A 54 9.13 -1.51 -4.38
C SER A 54 9.86 -1.70 -3.04
N MET A 55 10.12 -2.95 -2.62
CA MET A 55 10.86 -3.23 -1.38
C MET A 55 12.31 -2.78 -1.46
N VAL A 56 12.99 -3.07 -2.58
CA VAL A 56 14.38 -2.65 -2.79
C VAL A 56 14.48 -1.13 -2.82
N ILE A 57 13.56 -0.45 -3.51
CA ILE A 57 13.53 1.02 -3.53
C ILE A 57 13.30 1.57 -2.13
N THR A 58 12.36 1.02 -1.36
CA THR A 58 12.11 1.45 0.02
C THR A 58 13.33 1.26 0.92
N ALA A 59 13.95 0.08 0.90
CA ALA A 59 15.14 -0.20 1.70
C ALA A 59 16.30 0.75 1.34
N LEU A 60 16.52 1.00 0.04
CA LEU A 60 17.54 1.94 -0.40
C LEU A 60 17.20 3.38 -0.03
N ALA A 61 15.94 3.78 -0.06
CA ALA A 61 15.51 5.11 0.32
C ALA A 61 15.76 5.37 1.81
N ASP A 62 15.42 4.39 2.66
CA ASP A 62 15.62 4.42 4.11
C ASP A 62 17.09 4.66 4.50
N HIS A 63 18.03 4.08 3.75
CA HIS A 63 19.47 4.33 3.94
C HIS A 63 19.95 5.75 3.60
N HIS A 64 19.18 6.50 2.80
CA HIS A 64 19.62 7.80 2.27
C HIS A 64 18.88 8.99 2.84
N ILE A 65 17.74 8.80 3.50
CA ILE A 65 17.03 9.88 4.19
C ILE A 65 17.65 10.16 5.57
N PRO A 66 17.41 11.33 6.17
CA PRO A 66 17.76 11.59 7.57
C PRO A 66 17.16 10.54 8.51
N LEU A 67 17.93 10.12 9.52
CA LEU A 67 17.56 9.03 10.46
C LEU A 67 16.21 9.23 11.16
N ASP A 68 15.81 10.47 11.38
CA ASP A 68 14.58 10.82 12.07
C ASP A 68 13.41 11.09 11.11
N GLU A 69 13.60 10.91 9.80
CA GLU A 69 12.57 11.17 8.78
C GLU A 69 11.84 9.85 8.43
N PRO A 70 10.51 9.77 8.59
CA PRO A 70 9.78 8.58 8.15
C PRO A 70 9.56 8.53 6.63
N ILE A 71 9.30 7.34 6.09
CA ILE A 71 8.86 7.12 4.71
C ILE A 71 7.39 6.69 4.71
N ASP A 72 6.56 7.39 3.94
CA ASP A 72 5.18 6.97 3.71
C ASP A 72 5.12 5.84 2.67
N LEU A 73 4.60 4.67 3.05
CA LEU A 73 4.36 3.55 2.13
C LEU A 73 2.90 3.51 1.70
N LEU A 74 2.65 3.78 0.42
CA LEU A 74 1.32 3.91 -0.14
C LEU A 74 0.97 2.66 -0.96
N ASN A 75 0.12 1.81 -0.40
CA ASN A 75 -0.43 0.66 -1.13
C ASN A 75 -1.80 0.98 -1.73
N VAL A 76 -2.04 0.55 -2.96
CA VAL A 76 -3.34 0.67 -3.65
C VAL A 76 -3.88 -0.72 -3.89
N ALA A 77 -5.13 -0.95 -3.48
CA ALA A 77 -5.78 -2.24 -3.68
C ALA A 77 -7.28 -2.05 -3.85
N PHE A 78 -7.89 -2.92 -4.66
CA PHE A 78 -9.32 -2.94 -4.90
C PHE A 78 -10.01 -3.90 -3.94
N MET A 79 -11.12 -3.46 -3.36
CA MET A 79 -11.95 -4.26 -2.47
C MET A 79 -12.58 -5.44 -3.23
N THR A 80 -12.73 -6.59 -2.58
CA THR A 80 -13.51 -7.69 -3.16
C THR A 80 -15.00 -7.35 -3.06
N LYS A 81 -15.72 -7.33 -4.20
CA LYS A 81 -17.19 -7.33 -4.16
C LYS A 81 -17.57 -8.73 -3.70
N GLU A 82 -18.16 -8.85 -2.50
CA GLU A 82 -18.82 -10.09 -2.12
C GLU A 82 -19.87 -10.36 -3.19
N MET A 83 -19.70 -11.44 -3.94
CA MET A 83 -20.76 -11.94 -4.80
C MET A 83 -21.80 -12.49 -3.81
N THR A 84 -22.75 -11.65 -3.43
CA THR A 84 -23.95 -12.09 -2.72
C THR A 84 -24.69 -13.02 -3.67
N ILE A 85 -24.30 -14.30 -3.66
CA ILE A 85 -25.07 -15.36 -4.31
C ILE A 85 -26.45 -15.30 -3.65
N PRO A 86 -27.53 -14.98 -4.39
CA PRO A 86 -28.86 -15.08 -3.82
C PRO A 86 -29.11 -16.56 -3.56
N VAL A 87 -29.01 -16.97 -2.31
CA VAL A 87 -29.44 -18.29 -1.90
C VAL A 87 -30.97 -18.30 -2.04
N ASN A 88 -31.45 -19.17 -2.93
CA ASN A 88 -32.84 -19.62 -3.18
C ASN A 88 -33.54 -19.01 -4.39
N PHE A 89 -33.68 -19.78 -5.49
CA PHE A 89 -34.94 -19.90 -6.23
C PHE A 89 -35.05 -21.27 -6.93
N ASN A 90 -35.39 -22.30 -6.18
CA ASN A 90 -36.06 -23.48 -6.74
C ASN A 90 -37.56 -23.17 -6.88
N LYS A 91 -37.98 -22.55 -8.01
CA LYS A 91 -39.28 -22.84 -8.63
C LYS A 91 -39.37 -22.22 -10.04
N LYS A 92 -39.89 -23.05 -10.94
CA LYS A 92 -40.09 -22.89 -12.38
C LYS A 92 -40.88 -21.62 -12.75
N GLU A 93 -40.55 -20.95 -13.87
CA GLU A 93 -41.29 -20.97 -15.14
C GLU A 93 -40.86 -19.88 -16.17
N ARG A 94 -40.54 -20.35 -17.38
CA ARG A 94 -40.79 -19.82 -18.75
C ARG A 94 -40.82 -18.30 -19.10
N LYS A 95 -40.07 -18.01 -20.18
CA LYS A 95 -40.28 -17.06 -21.32
C LYS A 95 -39.65 -15.64 -21.29
N GLN A 96 -38.68 -15.47 -22.19
CA GLN A 96 -38.36 -14.33 -23.11
C GLN A 96 -38.61 -12.89 -22.64
N LYS A 97 -37.57 -12.04 -22.63
CA LYS A 97 -37.22 -11.07 -23.72
C LYS A 97 -36.09 -10.12 -23.26
N ASN A 98 -35.37 -9.62 -24.25
CA ASN A 98 -34.20 -8.75 -24.19
C ASN A 98 -34.49 -7.39 -23.53
N HIS A 99 -33.67 -6.97 -22.56
CA HIS A 99 -33.27 -5.58 -22.38
C HIS A 99 -32.01 -5.51 -21.49
N CYS A 100 -30.94 -4.87 -21.98
CA CYS A 100 -29.77 -4.55 -21.18
C CYS A 100 -30.05 -3.23 -20.48
N GLU A 101 -30.34 -3.30 -19.18
CA GLU A 101 -30.34 -2.13 -18.29
C GLU A 101 -29.21 -2.25 -17.29
N ILE A 102 -28.44 -1.18 -17.20
CA ILE A 102 -27.31 -0.99 -16.28
C ILE A 102 -27.90 -0.80 -14.88
N PRO A 103 -27.59 -1.63 -13.87
CA PRO A 103 -28.00 -1.34 -12.51
C PRO A 103 -27.06 -0.28 -11.91
N SER A 104 -27.59 0.93 -11.80
CA SER A 104 -27.11 1.96 -10.87
C SER A 104 -27.33 1.45 -9.44
N GLU A 105 -26.28 0.97 -8.76
CA GLU A 105 -26.40 0.56 -7.36
C GLU A 105 -26.11 1.74 -6.43
N GLU A 106 -27.21 2.41 -6.06
CA GLU A 106 -27.33 3.24 -4.88
C GLU A 106 -26.94 2.45 -3.62
N PHE A 107 -26.15 3.11 -2.79
CA PHE A 107 -25.64 2.63 -1.51
C PHE A 107 -26.78 2.46 -0.49
N SER A 108 -27.37 1.26 -0.42
CA SER A 108 -28.36 0.95 0.62
C SER A 108 -27.74 0.11 1.73
N LYS A 109 -27.52 0.77 2.87
CA LYS A 109 -27.26 0.14 4.17
C LYS A 109 -28.43 -0.80 4.52
N SER A 110 -28.17 -2.11 4.54
CA SER A 110 -28.87 -3.02 5.46
C SER A 110 -28.01 -4.26 5.73
N ILE A 111 -27.93 -4.61 7.01
CA ILE A 111 -26.95 -5.48 7.65
C ILE A 111 -27.27 -6.95 7.38
N ALA A 112 -26.29 -7.71 6.89
CA ALA A 112 -26.19 -9.16 7.10
C ALA A 112 -24.82 -9.47 7.71
N ALA A 113 -24.83 -9.86 8.98
CA ALA A 113 -23.67 -10.16 9.79
C ALA A 113 -23.03 -11.49 9.39
N ALA A 114 -21.80 -11.48 8.87
CA ALA A 114 -20.87 -12.62 8.90
C ALA A 114 -19.43 -12.25 8.52
N ALA A 115 -19.20 -11.24 7.67
CA ALA A 115 -17.85 -10.79 7.35
C ALA A 115 -17.45 -9.62 8.25
N SER A 116 -16.32 -9.77 8.96
CA SER A 116 -15.72 -8.63 9.64
C SER A 116 -15.37 -7.54 8.61
N PRO A 117 -15.48 -6.23 8.90
CA PRO A 117 -15.15 -5.17 7.93
C PRO A 117 -13.75 -5.29 7.32
N GLY A 118 -12.85 -6.06 7.94
CA GLY A 118 -11.50 -6.32 7.45
C GLY A 118 -11.40 -7.39 6.35
N GLU A 119 -12.36 -8.30 6.23
CA GLU A 119 -12.30 -9.40 5.25
C GLU A 119 -12.41 -8.91 3.81
N GLN A 120 -13.24 -7.90 3.57
CA GLN A 120 -13.44 -7.31 2.26
C GLN A 120 -12.20 -6.55 1.74
N PHE A 121 -11.25 -6.25 2.64
CA PHE A 121 -9.96 -5.63 2.33
C PHE A 121 -8.78 -6.61 2.44
N ASN A 122 -9.02 -7.90 2.73
CA ASN A 122 -8.00 -8.95 2.68
C ASN A 122 -7.74 -9.37 1.23
N VAL A 123 -7.42 -8.40 0.39
CA VAL A 123 -7.11 -8.59 -1.02
C VAL A 123 -5.61 -8.77 -1.22
N PRO A 124 -5.18 -9.50 -2.27
CA PRO A 124 -3.78 -9.90 -2.44
C PRO A 124 -2.78 -8.75 -2.29
N ASP A 125 -3.03 -7.60 -2.93
CA ASP A 125 -2.12 -6.45 -2.87
C ASP A 125 -1.95 -5.90 -1.44
N ARG A 126 -3.03 -5.87 -0.64
CA ARG A 126 -2.97 -5.47 0.78
C ARG A 126 -2.23 -6.47 1.63
N VAL A 127 -2.41 -7.77 1.36
CA VAL A 127 -1.69 -8.82 2.10
C VAL A 127 -0.20 -8.72 1.79
N THR A 128 0.18 -8.65 0.52
CA THR A 128 1.58 -8.54 0.09
C THR A 128 2.22 -7.26 0.63
N GLY A 129 1.53 -6.12 0.56
CA GLY A 129 2.02 -4.87 1.17
C GLY A 129 2.26 -5.00 2.68
N ARG A 130 1.35 -5.60 3.45
CA ARG A 130 1.57 -5.77 4.91
C ARG A 130 2.72 -6.72 5.23
N VAL A 131 2.89 -7.79 4.46
CA VAL A 131 4.00 -8.74 4.64
C VAL A 131 5.32 -8.05 4.32
N GLY A 132 5.42 -7.36 3.18
CA GLY A 132 6.62 -6.64 2.79
C GLY A 132 7.05 -5.55 3.79
N LEU A 133 6.09 -4.85 4.42
CA LEU A 133 6.41 -3.90 5.49
C LEU A 133 7.06 -4.58 6.70
N LYS A 134 6.55 -5.74 7.12
CA LYS A 134 7.14 -6.50 8.24
C LYS A 134 8.56 -6.98 7.90
N GLU A 135 8.79 -7.38 6.66
CA GLU A 135 10.13 -7.79 6.20
C GLU A 135 11.12 -6.61 6.23
N LEU A 136 10.70 -5.41 5.80
CA LEU A 136 11.52 -4.20 5.88
C LEU A 136 11.86 -3.83 7.33
N GLN A 137 10.87 -3.87 8.22
CA GLN A 137 11.06 -3.61 9.66
C GLN A 137 12.02 -4.62 10.31
N ALA A 138 11.97 -5.88 9.89
CA ALA A 138 12.89 -6.90 10.39
C ALA A 138 14.33 -6.70 9.86
N ALA A 139 14.48 -6.13 8.67
CA ALA A 139 15.78 -5.86 8.05
C ALA A 139 16.49 -4.63 8.64
N ASN A 140 15.74 -3.65 9.15
CA ASN A 140 16.25 -2.46 9.83
C ASN A 140 15.37 -2.11 11.04
N PRO A 141 15.61 -2.72 12.23
CA PRO A 141 14.74 -2.60 13.41
C PRO A 141 14.82 -1.26 14.14
#